data_AF-A0A383BW59-F1
#
_entry.id   AF-A0A383BW59-F1
#
_cell.length_a   1.000
_cell.length_b   1.000
_cell.length_c   1.000
_cell.angle_alpha   90.00
_cell.angle_beta   90.00
_cell.angle_gamma   90.00
#
_symmetry.space_group_name_H-M   'P 1'
#
loop_
_entity.id
_entity.type
_entity.pdbx_description
1 polymer ?
#
loop_
_entity_poly.entity_id
_entity_poly.type
_entity_poly.pdbx_seq_one_letter_code
_entity_poly.pdbx_strand_id
1 'polypeptide(L)'
;MSDITSSDVVTYAKSEDGARVKEAIHSILANKIMTGIEAKKAEVSKAMFGPVVQPEESKEMSDSPPAAEEIEEPIEEPAAVEA
;
A
#
# COMPACT_ATOMS: atom_id res chain seq x y z
N MET A 1 -9.82 28.52 -6.85
CA MET A 1 -10.21 28.85 -5.46
C MET A 1 -9.03 28.50 -4.60
N SER A 2 -8.57 29.41 -3.74
CA SER A 2 -7.47 29.10 -2.82
C SER A 2 -7.91 28.03 -1.82
N ASP A 3 -6.98 27.15 -1.44
CA ASP A 3 -7.27 26.15 -0.42
C ASP A 3 -7.54 26.83 0.92
N ILE A 4 -8.63 26.44 1.56
CA ILE A 4 -8.98 26.88 2.90
C ILE A 4 -8.01 26.25 3.90
N THR A 5 -7.52 27.09 4.81
CA THR A 5 -6.56 26.72 5.85
C THR A 5 -7.12 26.95 7.25
N SER A 6 -6.44 26.41 8.26
CA SER A 6 -6.76 26.69 9.67
C SER A 6 -6.63 28.19 10.00
N SER A 7 -5.83 28.96 9.27
CA SER A 7 -5.72 30.41 9.45
C SER A 7 -7.02 31.13 9.06
N ASP A 8 -7.67 30.65 8.00
CA ASP A 8 -8.96 31.17 7.56
C ASP A 8 -10.05 30.93 8.60
N VAL A 9 -10.05 29.74 9.22
CA VAL A 9 -10.97 29.43 10.35
C VAL A 9 -10.81 30.44 11.49
N VAL A 10 -9.56 30.73 11.90
CA VAL A 10 -9.30 31.70 12.97
C VAL A 10 -9.71 33.11 12.55
N THR A 11 -9.49 33.48 11.28
CA THR A 11 -9.87 34.78 10.75
C THR A 11 -11.38 34.95 10.74
N TYR A 12 -12.14 33.97 10.25
CA TYR A 12 -13.61 34.00 10.24
C TYR A 12 -14.19 33.99 11.64
N ALA A 13 -13.60 33.23 12.57
CA ALA A 13 -14.03 33.21 13.96
C ALA A 13 -13.86 34.58 14.64
N LYS A 14 -12.75 35.28 14.37
CA LYS A 14 -12.52 36.66 14.86
C LYS A 14 -13.50 37.66 14.25
N SER A 15 -13.99 37.40 13.05
CA SER A 15 -15.02 38.20 12.39
C SER A 15 -16.45 37.79 12.77
N GLU A 16 -16.62 36.87 13.73
CA GLU A 16 -17.91 36.33 14.18
C GLU A 16 -18.75 35.69 13.06
N ASP A 17 -18.13 35.33 11.93
CA ASP A 17 -18.79 34.69 10.79
C ASP A 17 -18.83 33.17 10.99
N GLY A 18 -19.81 32.71 11.79
CA GLY A 18 -19.98 31.29 12.11
C GLY A 18 -20.29 30.41 10.89
N ALA A 19 -20.91 30.96 9.84
CA ALA A 19 -21.20 30.22 8.62
C ALA A 19 -19.90 29.86 7.89
N ARG A 20 -19.02 30.84 7.70
CA ARG A 20 -17.71 30.61 7.08
C ARG A 20 -16.79 29.75 7.93
N VAL A 21 -16.84 29.87 9.27
CA VAL A 21 -16.10 28.97 10.17
C VAL A 21 -16.50 27.51 9.92
N LYS A 22 -17.80 27.22 9.86
CA LYS A 22 -18.31 25.88 9.62
C LYS A 22 -17.88 25.34 8.25
N GLU A 23 -18.05 26.13 7.20
CA GLU A 23 -17.65 25.75 5.84
C GLU A 23 -16.15 25.49 5.75
N ALA A 24 -15.35 26.34 6.40
CA ALA A 24 -13.90 26.19 6.39
C ALA A 24 -13.44 24.90 7.07
N ILE A 25 -14.01 24.59 8.24
CA ILE A 25 -13.73 23.34 8.96
C ILE A 25 -14.12 22.12 8.12
N HIS A 26 -15.32 22.14 7.51
CA HIS A 26 -15.78 21.04 6.67
C HIS A 26 -14.86 20.84 5.46
N SER A 27 -14.41 21.92 4.82
CA SER A 27 -13.48 21.86 3.69
C SER A 27 -12.15 21.21 4.08
N ILE A 28 -11.57 21.63 5.22
CA ILE A 28 -10.31 21.08 5.73
C ILE A 28 -10.45 19.59 6.04
N LEU A 29 -11.54 19.21 6.70
CA LEU A 29 -11.82 17.81 7.03
C LEU A 29 -11.98 16.95 5.77
N ALA A 30 -12.74 17.42 4.80
CA ALA A 30 -12.96 16.71 3.54
C ALA A 30 -11.64 16.46 2.79
N ASN A 31 -10.79 17.48 2.68
CA ASN A 31 -9.48 17.35 2.05
C ASN A 31 -8.60 16.33 2.79
N LYS A 32 -8.52 16.42 4.12
CA LYS A 32 -7.73 15.50 4.93
C LYS A 32 -8.19 14.04 4.77
N ILE A 33 -9.50 13.82 4.73
CA ILE A 33 -10.08 12.48 4.54
C ILE A 33 -9.70 11.94 3.16
N MET A 34 -9.91 12.71 2.09
CA MET A 34 -9.59 12.27 0.73
C MET A 34 -8.11 11.96 0.57
N THR A 35 -7.23 12.88 1.01
CA THR A 35 -5.78 12.67 0.99
C THR A 35 -5.37 11.43 1.79
N GLY A 36 -5.98 11.21 2.96
CA GLY A 36 -5.71 10.03 3.78
C GLY A 36 -6.15 8.72 3.11
N ILE A 37 -7.31 8.71 2.45
CA ILE A 37 -7.81 7.56 1.70
C ILE A 37 -6.90 7.24 0.52
N GLU A 38 -6.48 8.26 -0.23
CA GLU A 38 -5.57 8.08 -1.37
C GLU A 38 -4.21 7.56 -0.94
N ALA A 39 -3.63 8.12 0.12
CA ALA A 39 -2.38 7.62 0.69
C ALA A 39 -2.50 6.16 1.13
N LYS A 40 -3.60 5.79 1.80
CA LYS A 40 -3.82 4.41 2.24
C LYS A 40 -4.04 3.47 1.06
N LYS A 41 -4.76 3.91 0.03
CA LYS A 41 -4.94 3.15 -1.22
C LYS A 41 -3.58 2.88 -1.89
N ALA A 42 -2.69 3.88 -1.95
CA ALA A 42 -1.35 3.72 -2.49
C ALA A 42 -0.49 2.74 -1.66
N GLU A 43 -0.56 2.83 -0.33
CA GLU A 43 0.12 1.91 0.59
C GLU A 43 -0.35 0.46 0.38
N VAL A 44 -1.66 0.22 0.34
CA VAL A 44 -2.23 -1.11 0.12
C VAL A 44 -1.88 -1.63 -1.27
N SER A 45 -1.95 -0.78 -2.30
CA SER A 45 -1.56 -1.17 -3.66
C SER A 45 -0.08 -1.56 -3.72
N LYS A 46 0.80 -0.83 -3.02
CA LYS A 46 2.22 -1.15 -2.95
C LYS A 46 2.47 -2.45 -2.17
N ALA A 47 1.69 -2.72 -1.12
CA ALA A 47 1.81 -3.97 -0.35
C ALA A 47 1.33 -5.20 -1.13
N MET A 48 0.29 -5.05 -1.97
CA MET A 48 -0.31 -6.16 -2.71
C MET A 48 0.30 -6.40 -4.09
N PHE A 49 0.71 -5.32 -4.77
CA PHE A 49 1.15 -5.35 -6.16
C PHE A 49 2.52 -4.69 -6.37
N GLY A 50 3.17 -4.23 -5.29
CA GLY A 50 4.53 -3.73 -5.39
C GLY A 50 5.52 -4.86 -5.67
N PRO A 51 6.67 -4.55 -6.30
CA PRO A 51 7.71 -5.54 -6.49
C PRO A 51 8.16 -6.08 -5.14
N VAL A 52 8.18 -7.41 -5.00
CA VAL A 52 8.91 -8.07 -3.91
C VAL A 52 10.37 -7.70 -4.11
N VAL A 53 10.91 -6.83 -3.25
CA VAL A 53 12.35 -6.65 -3.17
C VAL A 53 12.86 -7.96 -2.60
N GLN A 54 13.27 -8.87 -3.48
CA GLN A 54 14.18 -9.93 -3.06
C GLN A 54 15.40 -9.21 -2.46
N PRO A 55 15.84 -9.56 -1.24
CA PRO A 55 17.12 -9.06 -0.77
C PRO A 55 18.14 -9.40 -1.87
N GLU A 56 18.90 -8.41 -2.32
CA GLU A 56 19.92 -8.54 -3.36
C GLU A 56 20.78 -9.80 -3.16
N GLU A 57 20.40 -10.92 -3.78
CA GLU A 57 21.34 -11.95 -4.23
C GLU A 57 21.86 -11.52 -5.62
N SER A 58 22.50 -10.35 -5.64
CA SER A 58 23.49 -10.02 -6.66
C SER A 58 24.82 -10.21 -5.94
N LYS A 59 25.59 -11.28 -6.12
CA LYS A 59 26.24 -11.64 -7.38
C LYS A 59 27.16 -12.83 -7.12
N GLU A 60 26.69 -14.03 -7.39
CA GLU A 60 27.46 -15.25 -7.62
C GLU A 60 26.36 -16.19 -8.13
N MET A 61 26.22 -16.47 -9.42
CA MET A 61 26.99 -17.50 -10.10
C MET A 61 26.58 -17.42 -11.58
N SER A 62 27.52 -17.09 -12.46
CA SER A 62 27.39 -17.42 -13.87
C SER A 62 28.70 -18.06 -14.30
N ASP A 63 28.95 -19.26 -13.81
CA ASP A 63 29.68 -20.26 -14.58
C ASP A 63 28.88 -21.55 -14.47
N SER A 64 28.12 -21.83 -15.52
CA SER A 64 27.34 -23.05 -15.68
C SER A 64 28.12 -23.98 -16.61
N PRO A 65 28.47 -25.20 -16.18
CA PRO A 65 28.65 -26.32 -17.09
C PRO A 65 27.39 -27.19 -17.15
N PRO A 66 27.18 -27.93 -18.26
CA PRO A 66 25.87 -28.37 -18.70
C PRO A 66 25.39 -29.70 -18.09
N ALA A 67 24.07 -29.79 -17.96
CA ALA A 67 23.18 -30.97 -18.03
C ALA A 67 23.76 -32.34 -17.64
N ALA A 68 23.28 -32.88 -16.52
CA ALA A 68 23.28 -34.31 -16.25
C ALA A 68 21.93 -34.73 -15.65
N GLU A 69 21.16 -35.40 -16.51
CA GLU A 69 20.18 -36.49 -16.29
C GLU A 69 19.14 -36.37 -15.17
N GLU A 70 17.88 -36.35 -15.62
CA GLU A 70 16.69 -36.72 -14.84
C GLU A 70 16.90 -38.06 -14.12
N ILE A 71 16.69 -38.07 -12.82
CA ILE A 71 16.40 -39.29 -12.07
C ILE A 71 15.02 -39.08 -11.46
N GLU A 72 14.00 -39.66 -12.10
CA GLU A 72 12.69 -39.93 -11.51
C GLU A 72 12.89 -40.82 -10.28
N GLU A 73 12.58 -40.32 -9.08
CA GLU A 73 12.27 -41.19 -7.95
C GLU A 73 10.74 -41.24 -7.76
N PRO A 74 10.14 -42.45 -7.69
CA PRO A 74 8.69 -42.62 -7.71
C PRO A 74 8.03 -42.18 -6.41
N ILE A 75 6.88 -41.52 -6.57
CA ILE A 75 5.97 -41.11 -5.50
C ILE A 75 5.35 -42.38 -4.88
N GLU A 76 5.72 -42.74 -3.65
CA GLU A 76 4.99 -43.76 -2.89
C GLU A 76 3.70 -43.15 -2.31
N GLU A 77 2.58 -43.57 -2.87
CA GLU A 77 1.22 -43.33 -2.40
C GLU A 77 0.93 -44.23 -1.18
N PRO A 78 0.59 -43.71 0.02
CA PRO A 78 0.19 -44.57 1.12
C PRO A 78 -1.24 -45.08 0.90
N ALA A 79 -1.34 -46.38 0.65
CA ALA A 79 -2.57 -47.15 0.50
C ALA A 79 -3.54 -46.96 1.69
N ALA A 80 -4.82 -46.79 1.35
CA ALA A 80 -5.94 -46.81 2.28
C ALA A 80 -5.95 -48.10 3.12
N VAL A 81 -5.96 -47.96 4.45
CA VAL A 81 -6.23 -49.06 5.38
C VAL A 81 -7.73 -49.03 5.69
N GLU A 82 -8.50 -49.89 5.03
CA GLU A 82 -9.79 -50.35 5.57
C GLU A 82 -9.53 -51.53 6.52
N ALA A 83 -10.10 -51.45 7.73
CA ALA A 83 -10.45 -52.60 8.56
C ALA A 83 -11.56 -52.20 9.54
#